data_AF-A0A958WGU0-F1
#
_entry.id   AF-A0A958WGU0-F1
#
_cell.length_a   1.000
_cell.length_b   1.000
_cell.length_c   1.000
_cell.angle_alpha   90.00
_cell.angle_beta   90.00
_cell.angle_gamma   90.00
#
_symmetry.space_group_name_H-M   'P 1'
#
loop_
_entity.id
_entity.type
_entity.pdbx_description
1 polymer ?
#
loop_
_entity_poly.entity_id
_entity_poly.type
_entity_poly.pdbx_seq_one_letter_code
_entity_poly.pdbx_strand_id
1 'polypeptide(L)'
;MESHKRILGILYVVSGTLQMVVVFGLSMFISTILALVAHEIDPDEAAILQLVTRIFQFLPGLVIVFFSIPTIIAGIGLLYKQKWALVLALILGCFKLFSFPIGTALGIYTIWVYVEQNKQSKEAG
;
A
#
# COMPACT_ATOMS: atom_id res chain seq x y z
N MET A 1 -25.28 -1.56 -2.48
CA MET A 1 -24.07 -2.37 -2.15
C MET A 1 -23.05 -2.47 -3.25
N GLU A 2 -23.45 -2.85 -4.46
CA GLU A 2 -22.54 -2.96 -5.61
C GLU A 2 -21.77 -1.65 -5.88
N SER A 3 -22.43 -0.50 -5.74
CA SER A 3 -21.82 0.82 -5.86
C SER A 3 -20.72 1.08 -4.82
N HIS A 4 -20.97 0.80 -3.54
CA HIS A 4 -20.00 1.02 -2.46
C HIS A 4 -18.78 0.10 -2.58
N LYS A 5 -18.98 -1.17 -2.96
CA LYS A 5 -17.86 -2.09 -3.24
C LYS A 5 -17.02 -1.61 -4.42
N ARG A 6 -17.66 -1.06 -5.46
CA ARG A 6 -16.96 -0.47 -6.61
C ARG A 6 -16.15 0.77 -6.22
N ILE A 7 -16.73 1.68 -5.44
CA ILE A 7 -16.03 2.87 -4.92
C ILE A 7 -14.84 2.44 -4.06
N LEU A 8 -15.04 1.50 -3.14
CA LEU A 8 -13.99 0.93 -2.32
C LEU A 8 -12.88 0.31 -3.17
N GLY A 9 -13.23 -0.46 -4.20
CA GLY A 9 -12.26 -1.04 -5.14
C GLY A 9 -11.39 0.02 -5.83
N ILE A 10 -12.00 1.09 -6.33
CA ILE A 10 -11.28 2.22 -6.94
C ILE A 10 -10.35 2.89 -5.92
N LEU A 11 -10.82 3.15 -4.70
CA LEU A 11 -10.01 3.75 -3.63
C LEU A 11 -8.78 2.90 -3.30
N TYR A 12 -8.93 1.56 -3.24
CA TYR A 12 -7.81 0.65 -3.02
C TYR A 12 -6.82 0.69 -4.16
N VAL A 13 -7.28 0.58 -5.42
CA VAL A 13 -6.40 0.67 -6.59
C VAL A 13 -5.65 2.00 -6.61
N VAL A 14 -6.35 3.14 -6.52
CA VAL A 14 -5.74 4.47 -6.52
C VAL A 14 -4.74 4.61 -5.37
N SER A 15 -5.10 4.19 -4.16
CA SER A 15 -4.21 4.30 -3.01
C SER A 15 -2.96 3.42 -3.16
N GLY A 16 -3.10 2.20 -3.69
CA GLY A 16 -1.98 1.28 -3.90
C GLY A 16 -1.04 1.77 -4.99
N THR A 17 -1.58 2.29 -6.10
CA THR A 17 -0.80 2.88 -7.20
C THR A 17 -0.10 4.16 -6.74
N LEU A 18 -0.78 5.05 -6.02
CA LEU A 18 -0.17 6.27 -5.49
C LEU A 18 0.95 5.95 -4.51
N GLN A 19 0.73 4.99 -3.60
CA GLN A 19 1.76 4.53 -2.67
C GLN A 19 2.97 3.97 -3.43
N MET A 20 2.74 3.19 -4.49
CA MET A 20 3.82 2.63 -5.31
C MET A 20 4.63 3.74 -5.99
N VAL A 21 3.97 4.74 -6.58
CA VAL A 21 4.62 5.88 -7.22
C VAL A 21 5.42 6.71 -6.22
N VAL A 22 4.85 7.02 -5.05
CA VAL A 22 5.53 7.80 -4.01
C VAL A 22 6.75 7.07 -3.46
N VAL A 23 6.60 5.78 -3.10
CA VAL A 23 7.70 4.98 -2.55
C VAL A 23 8.80 4.81 -3.59
N PHE A 24 8.44 4.52 -4.83
CA PHE A 24 9.41 4.36 -5.92
C PHE A 24 10.12 5.69 -6.25
N GLY A 25 9.37 6.77 -6.42
CA GLY A 25 9.93 8.09 -6.72
C GLY A 25 10.84 8.61 -5.62
N LEU A 26 10.43 8.48 -4.35
CA LEU A 26 11.27 8.85 -3.20
C LEU A 26 12.53 7.99 -3.13
N SER A 27 12.41 6.69 -3.39
CA SER A 27 13.57 5.78 -3.40
C SER A 27 14.59 6.13 -4.49
N MET A 28 14.12 6.50 -5.70
CA MET A 28 14.99 6.98 -6.78
C MET A 28 15.69 8.28 -6.38
N PHE A 29 14.93 9.25 -5.85
CA PHE A 29 15.48 10.54 -5.46
C PHE A 29 16.54 10.43 -4.35
N ILE A 30 16.27 9.63 -3.31
CA ILE A 30 17.25 9.38 -2.24
C ILE A 30 18.47 8.65 -2.79
N SER A 31 18.27 7.64 -3.65
CA SER A 31 19.38 6.90 -4.27
C SER A 31 20.28 7.81 -5.10
N THR A 32 19.71 8.77 -5.84
CA THR A 32 20.51 9.74 -6.60
C THR A 32 21.31 10.66 -5.68
N ILE A 33 20.74 11.13 -4.57
CA ILE A 33 21.47 11.96 -3.61
C ILE A 33 22.61 11.18 -2.96
N LEU A 34 22.34 9.96 -2.50
CA LEU A 34 23.36 9.10 -1.89
C LEU A 34 24.49 8.77 -2.87
N ALA A 35 24.18 8.55 -4.15
CA ALA A 35 25.19 8.31 -5.19
C ALA A 35 26.09 9.54 -5.43
N LEU A 36 25.53 10.76 -5.37
CA LEU A 36 26.32 11.99 -5.48
C LEU A 36 27.25 12.17 -4.27
N VAL A 37 26.76 11.91 -3.06
CA VAL A 37 27.58 11.96 -1.84
C VAL A 37 28.68 10.90 -1.88
N ALA A 38 28.38 9.70 -2.38
CA ALA A 38 29.36 8.61 -2.49
C ALA A 38 30.54 8.94 -3.41
N HIS A 39 30.38 9.87 -4.35
CA HIS A 39 31.46 10.26 -5.26
C HIS A 39 32.54 11.13 -4.58
N GLU A 40 32.18 11.81 -3.50
CA GLU A 40 33.06 12.75 -2.78
C GLU A 40 33.80 12.10 -1.60
N ILE A 41 33.54 10.82 -1.31
CA ILE A 41 34.13 10.09 -0.17
C ILE A 41 35.19 9.11 -0.69
N ASP A 42 36.33 9.05 0.00
CA ASP A 42 37.36 8.07 -0.28
C ASP A 42 36.84 6.63 -0.13
N PRO A 43 37.18 5.71 -1.04
CA PRO A 43 36.65 4.35 -1.07
C PRO A 43 36.93 3.54 0.21
N ASP A 44 37.97 3.90 0.96
CA ASP A 44 38.37 3.25 2.21
C ASP A 44 37.45 3.60 3.40
N GLU A 45 36.73 4.73 3.36
CA GLU A 45 35.74 5.13 4.38
C GLU A 45 34.29 4.82 3.97
N ALA A 46 34.07 4.36 2.72
CA ALA A 46 32.76 4.18 2.13
C ALA A 46 31.96 2.95 2.61
N ALA A 47 32.52 2.11 3.47
CA ALA A 47 31.87 0.87 3.92
C ALA A 47 30.51 1.11 4.62
N ILE A 48 30.42 2.17 5.45
CA ILE A 48 29.18 2.56 6.13
C ILE A 48 28.16 3.07 5.11
N LEU A 49 28.59 3.89 4.15
CA LEU A 49 27.71 4.46 3.13
C LEU A 49 27.14 3.37 2.19
N GLN A 50 27.94 2.37 1.84
CA GLN A 50 27.50 1.22 1.05
C GLN A 50 26.42 0.40 1.78
N LEU A 51 26.59 0.18 3.09
CA LEU A 51 25.59 -0.53 3.90
C LEU A 51 24.28 0.26 3.96
N VAL A 52 24.36 1.58 4.23
CA VAL A 52 23.19 2.47 4.26
C VAL A 52 22.46 2.45 2.92
N THR A 53 23.18 2.60 1.80
CA THR A 53 22.60 2.59 0.45
C THR A 53 21.90 1.28 0.15
N ARG A 54 22.51 0.14 0.50
CA ARG A 54 21.92 -1.19 0.29
C ARG A 54 20.62 -1.39 1.09
N ILE A 55 20.58 -0.93 2.34
CA ILE A 55 19.37 -0.98 3.17
C ILE A 55 18.27 -0.10 2.58
N PHE A 56 18.62 1.14 2.18
CA PHE A 56 17.68 2.11 1.60
C PHE A 56 17.12 1.67 0.24
N GLN A 57 17.86 0.86 -0.53
CA GLN A 57 17.37 0.28 -1.78
C GLN A 57 16.47 -0.94 -1.55
N PHE A 58 16.74 -1.73 -0.51
CA PHE A 58 15.99 -2.96 -0.24
C PHE A 58 14.63 -2.70 0.43
N LEU A 59 14.58 -1.77 1.39
CA LEU A 59 13.40 -1.52 2.20
C LEU A 59 12.15 -1.07 1.39
N PRO A 60 12.25 -0.17 0.39
CA PRO A 60 11.12 0.23 -0.45
C PRO A 60 10.52 -0.94 -1.23
N GLY A 61 11.36 -1.86 -1.71
CA GLY A 61 10.94 -3.06 -2.43
C GLY A 61 10.03 -3.94 -1.57
N LEU A 62 10.40 -4.15 -0.29
CA LEU A 62 9.56 -4.88 0.66
C LEU A 62 8.21 -4.18 0.87
N VAL A 63 8.20 -2.86 1.06
CA VAL A 63 6.94 -2.11 1.24
C VAL A 63 6.02 -2.27 0.02
N ILE A 64 6.57 -2.21 -1.19
CA ILE A 64 5.77 -2.38 -2.41
C ILE A 64 5.19 -3.80 -2.48
N VAL A 65 6.02 -4.82 -2.24
CA VAL A 65 5.61 -6.23 -2.34
C VAL A 65 4.56 -6.60 -1.29
N PHE A 66 4.72 -6.15 -0.05
CA PHE A 66 3.84 -6.54 1.05
C PHE A 66 2.62 -5.64 1.23
N PHE A 67 2.67 -4.37 0.82
CA PHE A 67 1.56 -3.42 1.02
C PHE A 67 0.94 -2.92 -0.28
N SER A 68 1.73 -2.44 -1.26
CA SER A 68 1.16 -1.89 -2.50
C SER A 68 0.52 -2.98 -3.37
N ILE A 69 1.22 -4.08 -3.64
CA ILE A 69 0.70 -5.14 -4.52
C ILE A 69 -0.59 -5.73 -3.96
N PRO A 70 -0.66 -6.16 -2.68
CA PRO A 70 -1.90 -6.73 -2.12
C PRO A 70 -3.04 -5.70 -2.08
N THR A 71 -2.74 -4.42 -1.86
CA THR A 71 -3.74 -3.34 -1.90
C THR A 71 -4.36 -3.22 -3.29
N ILE A 72 -3.54 -3.26 -4.34
CA ILE A 72 -4.02 -3.21 -5.72
C ILE A 72 -4.83 -4.47 -6.04
N ILE A 73 -4.34 -5.66 -5.64
CA ILE A 73 -5.05 -6.94 -5.84
C ILE A 73 -6.42 -6.93 -5.15
N ALA A 74 -6.50 -6.42 -3.91
CA ALA A 74 -7.76 -6.28 -3.19
C ALA A 74 -8.73 -5.33 -3.92
N GLY A 75 -8.22 -4.21 -4.41
CA GLY A 75 -9.00 -3.24 -5.18
C GLY A 75 -9.54 -3.83 -6.49
N ILE A 76 -8.69 -4.52 -7.25
CA ILE A 76 -9.08 -5.22 -8.48
C ILE A 76 -10.10 -6.32 -8.17
N GLY A 77 -9.86 -7.15 -7.15
CA GLY A 77 -10.79 -8.20 -6.74
C GLY A 77 -12.17 -7.66 -6.35
N LEU A 78 -12.23 -6.49 -5.70
CA LEU A 78 -13.48 -5.79 -5.38
C LEU A 78 -14.23 -5.35 -6.64
N LEU A 79 -13.51 -4.87 -7.66
CA LEU A 79 -14.09 -4.46 -8.95
C LEU A 79 -14.64 -5.65 -9.75
N TYR A 80 -13.97 -6.80 -9.69
CA TYR A 80 -14.43 -8.06 -10.27
C TYR A 80 -15.45 -8.82 -9.39
N LYS A 81 -15.95 -8.19 -8.31
CA LYS A 81 -16.97 -8.75 -7.40
C LYS A 81 -16.58 -10.09 -6.77
N GLN A 82 -15.28 -10.30 -6.56
CA GLN A 82 -14.78 -11.54 -5.97
C GLN A 82 -15.12 -11.61 -4.46
N LYS A 83 -15.58 -12.78 -4.00
CA LYS A 83 -16.01 -12.97 -2.60
C LYS A 83 -14.85 -12.81 -1.59
N TRP A 84 -13.62 -13.17 -1.98
CA TRP A 84 -12.43 -13.08 -1.13
C TRP A 84 -11.88 -11.65 -1.02
N ALA A 85 -12.19 -10.78 -1.99
CA ALA A 85 -11.56 -9.47 -2.09
C ALA A 85 -11.92 -8.54 -0.94
N LEU A 86 -13.14 -8.69 -0.39
CA LEU A 86 -13.60 -7.84 0.70
C LEU A 86 -12.95 -8.20 2.04
N VAL A 87 -12.60 -9.48 2.24
CA VAL A 87 -11.81 -9.93 3.39
C VAL A 87 -10.38 -9.40 3.29
N LEU A 88 -9.76 -9.50 2.11
CA LEU A 88 -8.41 -8.97 1.89
C LEU A 88 -8.37 -7.45 2.08
N ALA A 89 -9.35 -6.74 1.53
CA ALA A 89 -9.50 -5.31 1.74
C ALA A 89 -9.64 -4.99 3.24
N LEU A 90 -10.45 -5.73 4.00
CA LEU A 90 -10.60 -5.51 5.44
C LEU A 90 -9.26 -5.62 6.19
N ILE A 91 -8.49 -6.67 5.93
CA ILE A 91 -7.17 -6.88 6.55
C ILE A 91 -6.25 -5.69 6.24
N LEU A 92 -6.16 -5.30 4.97
CA LEU A 92 -5.34 -4.18 4.52
C LEU A 92 -5.86 -2.84 5.05
N GLY A 93 -7.17 -2.69 5.19
CA GLY A 93 -7.84 -1.54 5.78
C GLY A 93 -7.45 -1.35 7.24
N CYS A 94 -7.37 -2.44 8.01
CA CYS A 94 -6.85 -2.41 9.39
C CYS A 94 -5.40 -1.92 9.45
N PHE A 95 -4.53 -2.39 8.55
CA PHE A 95 -3.15 -1.88 8.47
C PHE A 95 -3.11 -0.40 8.05
N LYS A 96 -4.02 0.03 7.17
CA LYS A 96 -4.11 1.43 6.73
C LYS A 96 -4.64 2.36 7.83
N LEU A 97 -5.31 1.87 8.88
CA LEU A 97 -5.73 2.71 10.01
C LEU A 97 -4.56 3.41 10.71
N PHE A 98 -3.38 2.79 10.73
CA PHE A 98 -2.16 3.37 11.29
C PHE A 98 -1.60 4.53 10.44
N SER A 99 -2.08 4.70 9.21
CA SER A 99 -1.67 5.75 8.29
C SER A 99 -2.67 6.91 8.30
N PHE A 100 -2.54 7.83 9.25
CA PHE A 100 -3.40 9.01 9.35
C PHE A 100 -2.98 10.11 8.36
N PRO A 101 -3.92 10.85 7.74
CA PRO A 101 -5.39 10.74 7.82
C PRO A 101 -6.03 9.85 6.75
N ILE A 102 -5.40 9.71 5.59
CA ILE A 102 -6.01 9.09 4.40
C ILE A 102 -6.25 7.59 4.61
N GLY A 103 -5.27 6.88 5.17
CA GLY A 103 -5.38 5.46 5.44
C GLY A 103 -6.45 5.15 6.49
N THR A 104 -6.60 6.01 7.49
CA THR A 104 -7.66 5.89 8.50
C THR A 104 -9.05 6.01 7.88
N ALA A 105 -9.29 7.03 7.04
CA ALA A 105 -10.57 7.18 6.36
C ALA A 105 -10.91 5.96 5.49
N LEU A 106 -9.92 5.45 4.75
CA LEU A 106 -10.07 4.27 3.91
C LEU A 106 -10.31 2.99 4.72
N GLY A 107 -9.63 2.82 5.85
CA GLY A 107 -9.84 1.70 6.77
C GLY A 107 -11.23 1.70 7.39
N ILE A 108 -11.71 2.85 7.89
CA ILE A 108 -13.07 2.99 8.44
C ILE A 108 -14.12 2.68 7.37
N TYR A 109 -13.96 3.23 6.15
CA TYR A 109 -14.89 2.97 5.05
C TYR A 109 -14.92 1.48 4.66
N THR A 110 -13.77 0.81 4.70
CA THR A 110 -13.67 -0.63 4.45
C THR A 110 -14.46 -1.45 5.48
N ILE A 111 -14.29 -1.13 6.77
CA ILE A 111 -15.00 -1.81 7.86
C ILE A 111 -16.51 -1.63 7.70
N TRP A 112 -16.96 -0.41 7.42
CA TRP A 112 -18.38 -0.11 7.21
C TRP A 112 -18.98 -0.93 6.06
N VAL A 113 -18.31 -0.98 4.90
CA VAL A 113 -18.76 -1.78 3.75
C VAL A 113 -18.83 -3.28 4.08
N TYR A 114 -17.85 -3.80 4.84
CA TYR A 114 -17.83 -5.20 5.27
C TYR A 114 -19.01 -5.54 6.19
N VAL A 115 -19.29 -4.68 7.18
CA VAL A 115 -20.40 -4.89 8.12
C VAL A 115 -21.74 -4.87 7.38
N GLU A 116 -21.95 -3.89 6.50
CA GLU A 116 -23.20 -3.76 5.74
C GLU A 116 -23.42 -4.97 4.81
N GLN A 117 -22.37 -5.51 4.20
CA GLN A 117 -22.49 -6.73 3.38
C GLN A 117 -22.93 -7.93 4.22
N ASN A 118 -22.35 -8.11 5.41
CA ASN A 118 -22.68 -9.23 6.28
C ASN A 118 -24.12 -9.14 6.80
N LYS A 119 -24.60 -7.93 7.09
CA LYS A 119 -25.99 -7.70 7.51
C LYS A 119 -26.98 -8.16 6.44
N GLN A 120 -26.79 -7.74 5.19
CA GLN A 120 -27.67 -8.12 4.09
C GLN A 120 -27.64 -9.62 3.78
N SER A 121 -26.48 -10.28 3.97
CA SER A 121 -26.38 -11.73 3.81
C SER A 121 -27.19 -12.52 4.85
N LYS A 122 -27.44 -11.95 6.04
CA LYS A 122 -28.25 -12.58 7.09
C LYS A 122 -29.75 -12.35 6.90
N GLU A 123 -30.15 -11.23 6.31
CA GLU A 123 -31.56 -10.90 6.04
C GLU A 123 -32.12 -11.64 4.82
N ALA A 124 -31.25 -12.16 3.95
CA ALA A 124 -31.61 -12.86 2.71
C ALA A 124 -31.65 -14.40 2.84
N GLY A 125 -31.40 -14.97 4.01
CA GLY A 125 -31.42 -16.42 4.29
C GLY A 125 -32.41 -16.76 5.38
#